data_AF-A0A158QAW9-F1
#
_entry.id   AF-A0A158QAW9-F1
#
_cell.length_a   1.000
_cell.length_b   1.000
_cell.length_c   1.000
_cell.angle_alpha   90.00
_cell.angle_beta   90.00
_cell.angle_gamma   90.00
#
_symmetry.space_group_name_H-M   'P 1'
#
loop_
_entity.id
_entity.type
_entity.pdbx_description
1 polymer ?
#
loop_
_entity_poly.entity_id
_entity_poly.type
_entity_poly.pdbx_seq_one_letter_code
_entity_poly.pdbx_strand_id
1 'polypeptide(L)'
;MKRQYRLYSSRTGWADKVHRKGKFMFVHIHDGLTTGSLQIVVPRSVCKSVTVGSAVKANGKWVKSEGAQQDMELFATDFVVVGPNTYQRTLVIKFTVTCISCQSTQGFVHVDPPVLSLNDCEGGGDVFVVDVSDYSNFSGIPKVYTIGNTFRAEKSLTRHHLAEFQMLEAEVGFVDKIEEVCDLVEKYIGYIGFKPLLLSFSSATFPRLSFVEAKSILDRQGECFSGKGLTKQQELALVEYCKSPVFVTHFPHSQRAFYMRRTPDGANAECFDLLSGVVGELVGGSLRENDPNELRSRNCGPSLDWYINLREQGQPPSGGFGIGIERFLQTLLGIPNIRDTVAFPRWCHRHCNLQCIV
;
A
#
# COMPACT_ATOMS: atom_id res chain seq x y z
N MET A 1 19.18 38.45 21.49
CA MET A 1 18.37 39.09 20.42
C MET A 1 16.96 38.51 20.44
N LYS A 2 15.96 39.27 20.89
CA LYS A 2 14.55 38.88 20.88
C LYS A 2 14.05 38.90 19.42
N ARG A 3 13.75 37.74 18.84
CA ARG A 3 13.06 37.68 17.54
C ARG A 3 11.66 38.27 17.73
N GLN A 4 11.46 39.51 17.31
CA GLN A 4 10.14 40.09 17.09
C GLN A 4 9.44 39.24 16.03
N TYR A 5 8.56 38.34 16.47
CA TYR A 5 7.59 37.72 15.58
C TYR A 5 6.84 38.85 14.88
N ARG A 6 6.94 38.95 13.55
CA ARG A 6 6.04 39.80 12.76
C ARG A 6 4.63 39.20 12.94
N LEU A 7 3.90 39.73 13.92
CA LEU A 7 2.63 39.23 14.47
C LEU A 7 1.43 39.46 13.55
N TYR A 8 1.61 39.42 12.23
CA TYR A 8 0.49 39.37 11.29
C TYR A 8 0.68 38.14 10.42
N SER A 9 -0.26 37.21 10.57
CA SER A 9 -0.23 35.98 9.79
C SER A 9 -1.57 35.77 9.10
N SER A 10 -1.49 35.42 7.82
CA SER A 10 -2.62 34.94 7.04
C SER A 10 -2.72 33.43 7.16
N ARG A 11 -3.94 32.92 7.35
CA ARG A 11 -4.24 31.49 7.44
C ARG A 11 -5.46 31.17 6.59
N THR A 12 -5.39 30.07 5.87
CA THR A 12 -6.45 29.56 5.00
C THR A 12 -6.67 28.10 5.31
N GLY A 13 -7.92 27.65 5.25
CA GLY A 13 -8.28 26.26 5.49
C GLY A 13 -9.78 26.07 5.54
N TRP A 14 -10.21 24.90 6.03
CA TRP A 14 -11.61 24.55 6.21
C TRP A 14 -11.97 24.55 7.69
N ALA A 15 -13.12 25.15 8.03
CA ALA A 15 -13.64 25.17 9.38
C ALA A 15 -14.07 23.76 9.81
N ASP A 16 -13.30 23.13 10.70
CA ASP A 16 -13.56 21.78 11.22
C ASP A 16 -14.51 21.82 12.43
N LYS A 17 -14.32 22.79 13.33
CA LYS A 17 -15.19 23.01 14.49
C LYS A 17 -15.48 24.49 14.67
N VAL A 18 -16.72 24.81 15.04
CA VAL A 18 -17.16 26.19 15.27
C VAL A 18 -17.91 26.27 16.59
N HIS A 19 -17.29 26.88 17.60
CA HIS A 19 -17.92 27.15 18.89
C HIS A 19 -18.26 28.63 19.02
N ARG A 20 -19.45 28.94 19.54
CA ARG A 20 -19.93 30.33 19.68
C ARG A 20 -20.07 30.65 21.16
N LYS A 21 -19.39 31.69 21.65
CA LYS A 21 -19.48 32.09 23.07
C LYS A 21 -19.42 33.62 23.19
N GLY A 22 -20.50 34.20 23.70
CA GLY A 22 -20.62 35.65 23.88
C GLY A 22 -20.37 36.42 22.57
N LYS A 23 -19.39 37.34 22.60
CA LYS A 23 -19.01 38.19 21.47
C LYS A 23 -18.04 37.53 20.48
N PHE A 24 -17.61 36.30 20.72
CA PHE A 24 -16.60 35.59 19.93
C PHE A 24 -17.12 34.29 19.34
N MET A 25 -16.46 33.85 18.26
CA MET A 25 -16.53 32.51 17.70
C MET A 25 -15.13 31.92 17.72
N PHE A 26 -15.02 30.65 18.11
CA PHE A 26 -13.79 29.88 18.10
C PHE A 26 -13.90 28.92 16.92
N VAL A 27 -13.12 29.20 15.88
CA VAL A 27 -13.12 28.45 14.63
C VAL A 27 -11.84 27.64 14.56
N HIS A 28 -11.95 26.32 14.65
CA HIS A 28 -10.83 25.43 14.38
C HIS A 28 -10.74 25.22 12.89
N ILE A 29 -9.61 25.59 12.29
CA ILE A 29 -9.36 25.36 10.87
C ILE A 29 -8.35 24.23 10.68
N HIS A 30 -8.51 23.52 9.57
CA HIS A 30 -7.57 22.54 9.08
C HIS A 30 -7.14 22.94 7.67
N ASP A 31 -5.86 22.87 7.37
CA ASP A 31 -5.29 23.22 6.06
C ASP A 31 -4.96 21.98 5.20
N GLY A 32 -5.03 20.79 5.79
CA GLY A 32 -4.70 19.52 5.14
C GLY A 32 -3.24 19.11 5.29
N LEU A 33 -2.38 19.96 5.87
CA LEU A 33 -0.93 19.73 5.96
C LEU A 33 -0.52 19.01 7.24
N THR A 34 -1.32 19.12 8.29
CA THR A 34 -1.09 18.46 9.57
C THR A 34 -2.35 17.74 10.04
N THR A 35 -2.27 16.87 11.04
CA THR A 35 -3.47 16.29 11.67
C THR A 35 -4.11 17.22 12.70
N GLY A 36 -3.37 18.23 13.16
CA GLY A 36 -3.82 19.23 14.13
C GLY A 36 -4.77 20.24 13.50
N SER A 37 -5.52 20.92 14.36
CA SER A 37 -6.33 22.07 13.96
C SER A 37 -5.78 23.34 14.60
N LEU A 38 -5.85 24.45 13.87
CA LEU A 38 -5.52 25.76 14.40
C LEU A 38 -6.78 26.45 14.91
N GLN A 39 -6.80 26.81 16.19
CA GLN A 39 -7.87 27.66 16.74
C GLN A 39 -7.68 29.11 16.31
N ILE A 40 -8.76 29.68 15.75
CA ILE A 40 -8.89 31.09 15.41
C ILE A 40 -10.01 31.69 16.25
N VAL A 41 -9.69 32.74 16.99
CA VAL A 41 -10.68 33.54 17.74
C VAL A 41 -11.19 34.64 16.83
N VAL A 42 -12.47 34.56 16.48
CA VAL A 42 -13.13 35.46 15.53
C VAL A 42 -14.17 36.31 16.27
N PRO A 43 -13.95 37.62 16.42
CA PRO A 43 -14.97 38.52 16.95
C PRO A 43 -16.21 38.52 16.05
N ARG A 44 -17.40 38.51 16.64
CA ARG A 44 -18.67 38.56 15.88
C ARG A 44 -18.85 39.86 15.08
N SER A 45 -18.10 40.91 15.42
CA SER A 45 -18.03 42.15 14.63
C SER A 45 -17.27 41.96 13.31
N VAL A 46 -16.34 41.01 13.23
CA VAL A 46 -15.55 40.70 12.03
C VAL A 46 -16.30 39.72 11.12
N CYS A 47 -16.88 38.66 11.70
CA CYS A 47 -17.68 37.69 10.96
C CYS A 47 -18.91 37.29 11.80
N LYS A 48 -20.10 37.38 11.22
CA LYS A 48 -21.36 37.06 11.94
C LYS A 48 -21.58 35.57 12.13
N SER A 49 -21.24 34.77 11.12
CA SER A 49 -21.46 33.32 11.13
C SER A 49 -20.53 32.60 10.16
N VAL A 50 -20.18 31.37 10.54
CA VAL A 50 -19.48 30.39 9.71
C VAL A 50 -20.02 29.00 10.05
N THR A 51 -20.12 28.12 9.06
CA THR A 51 -20.55 26.73 9.24
C THR A 51 -19.35 25.80 9.13
N VAL A 52 -19.42 24.65 9.82
CA VAL A 52 -18.44 23.57 9.66
C VAL A 52 -18.40 23.15 8.18
N GLY A 53 -17.19 22.88 7.67
CA GLY A 53 -16.89 22.59 6.28
C GLY A 53 -16.64 23.82 5.40
N SER A 54 -16.91 25.04 5.87
CA SER A 54 -16.68 26.26 5.07
C SER A 54 -15.20 26.50 4.84
N ALA A 55 -14.83 26.89 3.61
CA ALA A 55 -13.49 27.39 3.29
C ALA A 55 -13.35 28.84 3.78
N VAL A 56 -12.30 29.11 4.55
CA VAL A 56 -12.11 30.40 5.24
C VAL A 56 -10.70 30.94 5.04
N LYS A 57 -10.59 32.26 5.09
CA LYS A 57 -9.34 33.01 5.14
C LYS A 57 -9.37 33.95 6.33
N ALA A 58 -8.35 33.89 7.17
CA ALA A 58 -8.23 34.72 8.35
C ALA A 58 -6.88 35.46 8.35
N ASN A 59 -6.91 36.74 8.69
CA ASN A 59 -5.72 37.51 9.00
C ASN A 59 -5.80 37.94 10.46
N GLY A 60 -4.70 37.77 11.20
CA GLY A 60 -4.73 38.06 12.62
C GLY A 60 -3.38 38.07 13.28
N LYS A 61 -3.42 38.28 14.60
CA LYS A 61 -2.25 38.28 15.48
C LYS A 61 -2.23 37.02 16.32
N TRP A 62 -1.04 36.44 16.48
CA TRP A 62 -0.86 35.35 17.43
C TRP A 62 -0.94 35.89 18.85
N VAL A 63 -1.77 35.26 19.66
CA VAL A 63 -1.93 35.55 21.07
C VAL A 63 -1.77 34.27 21.87
N LYS A 64 -1.36 34.41 23.14
CA LYS A 64 -1.35 33.28 24.06
C LYS A 64 -2.80 32.87 24.33
N SER A 65 -3.08 31.58 24.21
CA SER A 65 -4.41 31.05 24.48
C SER A 65 -4.74 31.18 25.97
N GLU A 66 -5.98 31.56 26.29
CA GLU A 66 -6.51 31.55 27.65
C GLU A 66 -6.93 30.13 28.10
N GLY A 67 -7.20 29.24 27.15
CA GLY A 67 -7.58 27.85 27.40
C GLY A 67 -6.37 26.91 27.49
N ALA A 68 -6.48 25.85 28.29
CA ALA A 68 -5.42 24.87 28.51
C ALA A 68 -5.20 23.88 27.34
N GLN A 69 -6.02 23.93 26.29
CA GLN A 69 -5.98 22.96 25.19
C GLN A 69 -4.92 23.28 24.12
N GLN A 70 -4.41 24.52 24.09
CA GLN A 70 -3.36 24.95 23.16
C GLN A 70 -2.55 26.10 23.77
N ASP A 71 -1.30 26.26 23.33
CA ASP A 71 -0.43 27.33 23.84
C ASP A 71 -0.73 28.69 23.21
N MET A 72 -1.08 28.69 21.91
CA MET A 72 -1.24 29.88 21.10
C MET A 72 -2.48 29.76 20.21
N GLU A 73 -3.09 30.90 19.91
CA GLU A 73 -4.23 31.00 19.01
C GLU A 73 -4.14 32.26 18.14
N LEU A 74 -4.84 32.25 17.01
CA LEU A 74 -4.87 33.40 16.11
C LEU A 74 -6.09 34.27 16.41
N PHE A 75 -5.87 35.48 16.90
CA PHE A 75 -6.93 36.47 17.06
C PHE A 75 -7.17 37.19 15.74
N ALA A 76 -8.32 36.95 15.12
CA ALA A 76 -8.64 37.46 13.79
C ALA A 76 -8.94 38.96 13.82
N THR A 77 -8.16 39.72 13.05
CA THR A 77 -8.47 41.12 12.70
C THR A 77 -9.35 41.21 11.47
N ASP A 78 -9.27 40.19 10.61
CA ASP A 78 -10.06 40.05 9.39
C ASP A 78 -10.37 38.56 9.17
N PHE A 79 -11.59 38.25 8.74
CA PHE A 79 -12.05 36.86 8.56
C PHE A 79 -13.10 36.79 7.44
N VAL A 80 -12.78 36.05 6.39
CA VAL A 80 -13.59 35.91 5.19
C VAL A 80 -13.98 34.44 5.02
N VAL A 81 -15.28 34.19 4.87
CA VAL A 81 -15.78 32.90 4.37
C VAL A 81 -15.66 32.95 2.84
N VAL A 82 -14.67 32.24 2.31
CA VAL A 82 -14.36 32.21 0.87
C VAL A 82 -15.33 31.29 0.13
N GLY A 83 -15.66 30.14 0.74
CA GLY A 83 -16.61 29.17 0.21
C GLY A 83 -17.52 28.69 1.34
N PRO A 84 -18.79 29.12 1.40
CA PRO A 84 -19.71 28.66 2.43
C PRO A 84 -20.05 27.19 2.22
N ASN A 85 -20.06 26.40 3.29
CA ASN A 85 -20.57 25.03 3.20
C ASN A 85 -22.09 25.02 3.31
N THR A 86 -22.75 24.60 2.23
CA THR A 86 -24.20 24.44 2.11
C THR A 86 -24.67 22.99 2.31
N TYR A 87 -23.74 22.03 2.43
CA TYR A 87 -24.03 20.60 2.57
C TYR A 87 -23.72 20.07 3.98
N GLN A 88 -24.56 19.16 4.48
CA GLN A 88 -24.43 18.61 5.85
C GLN A 88 -23.31 17.58 6.03
N ARG A 89 -22.66 17.12 4.96
CA ARG A 89 -21.58 16.11 5.04
C ARG A 89 -20.35 16.60 4.28
N THR A 90 -19.26 16.86 5.01
CA THR A 90 -17.93 17.06 4.44
C THR A 90 -17.16 15.77 4.64
N LEU A 91 -16.78 15.10 3.54
CA LEU A 91 -15.88 13.95 3.59
C LEU A 91 -14.45 14.49 3.51
N VAL A 92 -13.68 14.40 4.58
CA VAL A 92 -12.25 14.76 4.56
C VAL A 92 -11.45 13.48 4.36
N ILE A 93 -10.95 13.26 3.15
CA ILE A 93 -10.03 12.15 2.88
C ILE A 93 -8.62 12.65 3.17
N LYS A 94 -8.03 12.19 4.28
CA LYS A 94 -6.66 12.55 4.66
C LYS A 94 -5.73 11.41 4.25
N PHE A 95 -4.87 11.66 3.28
CA PHE A 95 -3.77 10.75 2.96
C PHE A 95 -2.49 11.27 3.60
N THR A 96 -1.84 10.44 4.42
CA THR A 96 -0.44 10.63 4.78
C THR A 96 0.31 9.47 4.14
N VAL A 97 0.87 9.68 2.95
CA VAL A 97 1.70 8.69 2.28
C VAL A 97 3.15 9.02 2.58
N THR A 98 3.72 8.35 3.58
CA THR A 98 5.16 8.39 3.86
C THR A 98 5.80 7.18 3.20
N CYS A 99 6.02 7.19 1.89
CA CYS A 99 6.78 6.08 1.28
C CYS A 99 7.29 6.33 -0.15
N ILE A 100 8.40 7.07 -0.36
CA ILE A 100 9.22 6.97 -1.60
C ILE A 100 10.70 7.39 -1.36
N SER A 101 11.29 7.17 -0.17
CA SER A 101 12.73 7.47 0.02
C SER A 101 13.64 6.24 0.08
N CYS A 102 13.09 5.02 0.18
CA CYS A 102 13.90 3.81 0.40
C CYS A 102 14.61 3.31 -0.87
N GLN A 103 13.93 3.28 -2.01
CA GLN A 103 14.43 2.55 -3.20
C GLN A 103 15.57 3.29 -3.92
N SER A 104 15.53 4.63 -3.95
CA SER A 104 16.62 5.42 -4.54
C SER A 104 17.97 5.23 -3.81
N THR A 105 17.96 4.78 -2.55
CA THR A 105 19.19 4.59 -1.76
C THR A 105 19.90 3.24 -1.96
N GLN A 106 19.27 2.27 -2.63
CA GLN A 106 19.84 0.92 -2.83
C GLN A 106 20.20 0.61 -4.29
N GLY A 107 20.24 1.63 -5.15
CA GLY A 107 20.58 1.49 -6.57
C GLY A 107 19.48 0.84 -7.41
N PHE A 108 18.23 0.89 -6.93
CA PHE A 108 17.07 0.48 -7.73
C PHE A 108 16.68 1.59 -8.70
N VAL A 109 16.35 1.22 -9.93
CA VAL A 109 15.83 2.13 -10.95
C VAL A 109 14.33 1.95 -11.04
N HIS A 110 13.59 3.06 -10.97
CA HIS A 110 12.16 3.03 -11.22
C HIS A 110 11.90 2.79 -12.71
N VAL A 111 11.02 1.85 -13.02
CA VAL A 111 10.53 1.59 -14.36
C VAL A 111 9.01 1.56 -14.34
N ASP A 112 8.40 2.09 -15.39
CA ASP A 112 6.96 2.05 -15.59
C ASP A 112 6.64 0.97 -16.64
N PRO A 113 6.31 -0.27 -16.22
CA PRO A 113 5.91 -1.31 -17.14
C PRO A 113 4.57 -0.98 -17.81
N PRO A 114 4.29 -1.54 -19.00
CA PRO A 114 3.00 -1.34 -19.65
C PRO A 114 1.86 -1.90 -18.79
N VAL A 115 0.82 -1.08 -18.58
CA VAL A 115 -0.39 -1.48 -17.84
C VAL A 115 -1.27 -2.41 -18.68
N LEU A 116 -1.27 -2.22 -20.00
CA LEU A 116 -1.98 -3.08 -20.94
C LEU A 116 -1.06 -4.24 -21.31
N SER A 117 -1.55 -5.47 -21.19
CA SER A 117 -0.80 -6.68 -21.48
C SER A 117 -1.67 -7.66 -22.26
N LEU A 118 -1.05 -8.38 -23.19
CA LEU A 118 -1.69 -9.48 -23.92
C LEU A 118 -1.68 -10.80 -23.13
N ASN A 119 -0.95 -10.86 -22.02
CA ASN A 119 -0.68 -12.08 -21.26
C ASN A 119 -1.18 -11.97 -19.81
N ASP A 120 -1.75 -13.05 -19.30
CA ASP A 120 -2.03 -13.24 -17.87
C ASP A 120 -0.76 -13.76 -17.19
N CYS A 121 -0.16 -12.93 -16.33
CA CYS A 121 1.05 -13.30 -15.61
C CYS A 121 0.79 -14.28 -14.45
N GLU A 122 -0.40 -14.24 -13.82
CA GLU A 122 -0.68 -15.00 -12.59
C GLU A 122 -1.48 -16.27 -12.85
N GLY A 123 -2.02 -16.46 -14.06
CA GLY A 123 -2.83 -17.63 -14.43
C GLY A 123 -4.17 -17.68 -13.69
N GLY A 124 -4.63 -16.52 -13.18
CA GLY A 124 -5.87 -16.37 -12.44
C GLY A 124 -7.12 -16.40 -13.33
N GLY A 125 -6.96 -16.31 -14.65
CA GLY A 125 -8.03 -16.50 -15.64
C GLY A 125 -9.01 -15.32 -15.80
N ASP A 126 -9.08 -14.42 -14.81
CA ASP A 126 -9.97 -13.25 -14.81
C ASP A 126 -9.18 -11.95 -15.06
N VAL A 127 -8.92 -11.63 -16.33
CA VAL A 127 -8.23 -10.39 -16.78
C VAL A 127 -9.19 -9.42 -17.50
N PHE A 128 -8.89 -8.11 -17.42
CA PHE A 128 -9.58 -7.11 -18.24
C PHE A 128 -8.99 -7.12 -19.66
N VAL A 129 -9.84 -7.13 -20.70
CA VAL A 129 -9.42 -7.15 -22.11
C VAL A 129 -9.50 -5.75 -22.69
N VAL A 130 -8.40 -5.28 -23.31
CA VAL A 130 -8.29 -3.98 -23.99
C VAL A 130 -7.54 -4.16 -25.32
N ASP A 131 -8.03 -3.59 -26.42
CA ASP A 131 -7.37 -3.64 -27.73
C ASP A 131 -6.22 -2.63 -27.83
N VAL A 132 -5.01 -3.09 -28.17
CA VAL A 132 -3.80 -2.24 -28.28
C VAL A 132 -2.84 -2.75 -29.36
N SER A 133 -2.03 -1.86 -29.96
CA SER A 133 -0.97 -2.16 -30.94
C SER A 133 0.42 -1.71 -30.45
N ASP A 134 1.41 -2.58 -30.70
CA ASP A 134 2.89 -2.46 -30.56
C ASP A 134 3.56 -2.33 -29.17
N TYR A 135 4.63 -3.12 -28.95
CA TYR A 135 5.48 -3.13 -27.73
C TYR A 135 6.99 -3.27 -28.05
N SER A 136 7.86 -2.72 -27.19
CA SER A 136 9.33 -2.89 -27.25
C SER A 136 9.89 -3.30 -25.87
N ASN A 137 10.95 -4.13 -25.85
CA ASN A 137 11.47 -4.77 -24.63
C ASN A 137 12.76 -4.11 -24.13
N PHE A 138 12.88 -3.95 -22.79
CA PHE A 138 14.11 -3.52 -22.11
C PHE A 138 14.61 -4.65 -21.19
N SER A 139 15.82 -5.15 -21.44
CA SER A 139 16.54 -6.09 -20.57
C SER A 139 17.95 -5.57 -20.39
N GLY A 140 18.31 -5.11 -19.19
CA GLY A 140 19.66 -4.59 -18.95
C GLY A 140 19.90 -3.94 -17.59
N ILE A 141 18.86 -3.64 -16.82
CA ILE A 141 19.00 -3.02 -15.49
C ILE A 141 18.81 -4.11 -14.42
N PRO A 142 19.82 -4.43 -13.60
CA PRO A 142 19.78 -5.55 -12.67
C PRO A 142 18.91 -5.32 -11.44
N LYS A 143 18.52 -4.09 -11.12
CA LYS A 143 17.66 -3.76 -9.98
C LYS A 143 16.62 -2.77 -10.42
N VAL A 144 15.39 -3.24 -10.58
CA VAL A 144 14.28 -2.40 -11.01
C VAL A 144 13.11 -2.52 -10.05
N TYR A 145 12.30 -1.47 -9.99
CA TYR A 145 11.03 -1.51 -9.30
C TYR A 145 9.99 -0.68 -10.03
N THR A 146 8.73 -0.99 -9.78
CA THR A 146 7.58 -0.20 -10.23
C THR A 146 6.63 0.05 -9.07
N ILE A 147 5.92 1.17 -9.13
CA ILE A 147 4.68 1.38 -8.36
C ILE A 147 3.57 1.63 -9.38
N GLY A 148 2.81 0.59 -9.68
CA GLY A 148 1.82 0.60 -10.75
C GLY A 148 0.43 0.19 -10.28
N ASN A 149 -0.60 0.67 -10.97
CA ASN A 149 -1.95 0.16 -10.77
C ASN A 149 -2.06 -1.22 -11.42
N THR A 150 -2.58 -2.18 -10.66
CA THR A 150 -2.85 -3.56 -11.08
C THR A 150 -4.35 -3.81 -11.00
N PHE A 151 -4.85 -4.64 -11.91
CA PHE A 151 -6.27 -4.92 -12.04
C PHE A 151 -6.53 -6.43 -11.94
N ARG A 152 -7.56 -6.81 -11.18
CA ARG A 152 -8.04 -8.20 -11.09
C ARG A 152 -9.55 -8.23 -11.30
N ALA A 153 -10.03 -9.08 -12.20
CA ALA A 153 -11.46 -9.22 -12.46
C ALA A 153 -12.13 -10.31 -11.60
N GLU A 154 -11.56 -10.61 -10.43
CA GLU A 154 -12.07 -11.62 -9.51
C GLU A 154 -13.44 -11.21 -8.93
N LYS A 155 -14.40 -12.13 -8.92
CA LYS A 155 -15.75 -11.93 -8.34
C LYS A 155 -15.75 -12.09 -6.81
N SER A 156 -14.80 -11.45 -6.13
CA SER A 156 -14.58 -11.59 -4.69
C SER A 156 -14.96 -10.31 -3.95
N LEU A 157 -15.84 -10.43 -2.95
CA LEU A 157 -16.39 -9.31 -2.17
C LEU A 157 -15.78 -9.17 -0.77
N THR A 158 -14.60 -9.74 -0.54
CA THR A 158 -13.99 -9.73 0.80
C THR A 158 -13.47 -8.35 1.19
N ARG A 159 -13.14 -8.20 2.48
CA ARG A 159 -12.49 -7.00 3.04
C ARG A 159 -11.02 -6.84 2.66
N HIS A 160 -10.49 -7.72 1.81
CA HIS A 160 -9.09 -7.74 1.36
C HIS A 160 -8.93 -7.76 -0.17
N HIS A 161 -10.02 -7.59 -0.93
CA HIS A 161 -10.00 -7.61 -2.39
C HIS A 161 -10.53 -6.29 -2.97
N LEU A 162 -9.79 -5.78 -3.94
CA LEU A 162 -10.14 -4.68 -4.83
C LEU A 162 -9.97 -5.17 -6.27
N ALA A 163 -10.73 -4.58 -7.18
CA ALA A 163 -10.58 -4.80 -8.62
C ALA A 163 -9.45 -3.95 -9.21
N GLU A 164 -9.13 -2.82 -8.56
CA GLU A 164 -8.01 -1.93 -8.88
C GLU A 164 -7.26 -1.62 -7.58
N PHE A 165 -5.95 -1.87 -7.56
CA PHE A 165 -5.07 -1.66 -6.41
C PHE A 165 -3.65 -1.33 -6.90
N GLN A 166 -2.80 -0.79 -6.03
CA GLN A 166 -1.41 -0.48 -6.40
C GLN A 166 -0.47 -1.57 -5.93
N MET A 167 0.44 -1.96 -6.81
CA MET A 167 1.51 -2.92 -6.52
C MET A 167 2.84 -2.20 -6.51
N LEU A 168 3.62 -2.43 -5.46
CA LEU A 168 5.05 -2.19 -5.45
C LEU A 168 5.72 -3.50 -5.85
N GLU A 169 6.32 -3.55 -7.03
CA GLU A 169 6.99 -4.75 -7.53
C GLU A 169 8.47 -4.45 -7.70
N ALA A 170 9.31 -5.38 -7.27
CA ALA A 170 10.76 -5.27 -7.40
C ALA A 170 11.33 -6.53 -8.03
N GLU A 171 12.24 -6.36 -8.98
CA GLU A 171 12.97 -7.44 -9.64
C GLU A 171 14.47 -7.20 -9.49
N VAL A 172 15.19 -8.25 -9.13
CA VAL A 172 16.63 -8.22 -8.86
C VAL A 172 17.30 -9.36 -9.62
N GLY A 173 18.22 -9.01 -10.52
CA GLY A 173 19.11 -9.94 -11.20
C GLY A 173 20.34 -10.30 -10.36
N PHE A 174 21.01 -11.37 -10.76
CA PHE A 174 22.12 -12.01 -10.05
C PHE A 174 21.73 -12.52 -8.66
N VAL A 175 20.53 -13.11 -8.55
CA VAL A 175 20.02 -13.73 -7.32
C VAL A 175 19.71 -15.19 -7.60
N ASP A 176 20.26 -16.08 -6.78
CA ASP A 176 20.13 -17.53 -6.95
C ASP A 176 19.51 -18.23 -5.75
N LYS A 177 19.36 -17.54 -4.62
CA LYS A 177 18.76 -18.08 -3.40
C LYS A 177 17.54 -17.28 -3.01
N ILE A 178 16.45 -17.97 -2.67
CA ILE A 178 15.20 -17.33 -2.28
C ILE A 178 15.37 -16.50 -1.00
N GLU A 179 16.30 -16.89 -0.12
CA GLU A 179 16.65 -16.18 1.10
C GLU A 179 17.09 -14.74 0.85
N GLU A 180 17.80 -14.47 -0.26
CA GLU A 180 18.27 -13.12 -0.61
C GLU A 180 17.09 -12.19 -0.95
N VAL A 181 16.05 -12.75 -1.57
CA VAL A 181 14.81 -12.00 -1.86
C VAL A 181 14.01 -11.77 -0.57
N CYS A 182 13.93 -12.77 0.32
CA CYS A 182 13.33 -12.63 1.64
C CYS A 182 14.04 -11.54 2.48
N ASP A 183 15.37 -11.58 2.55
CA ASP A 183 16.18 -10.57 3.27
C ASP A 183 15.90 -9.16 2.74
N LEU A 184 15.75 -9.02 1.42
CA LEU A 184 15.41 -7.75 0.79
C LEU A 184 14.02 -7.26 1.21
N VAL A 185 13.01 -8.13 1.18
CA VAL A 185 11.65 -7.82 1.67
C VAL A 185 11.66 -7.39 3.13
N GLU A 186 12.36 -8.12 4.00
CA GLU A 186 12.51 -7.78 5.42
C GLU A 186 13.12 -6.39 5.61
N LYS A 187 14.19 -6.09 4.86
CA LYS A 187 14.84 -4.79 4.88
C LYS A 187 13.90 -3.67 4.46
N TYR A 188 13.09 -3.89 3.41
CA TYR A 188 12.10 -2.91 2.96
C TYR A 188 11.02 -2.66 4.02
N ILE A 189 10.45 -3.72 4.57
CA ILE A 189 9.40 -3.63 5.60
C ILE A 189 9.94 -2.98 6.88
N GLY A 190 11.15 -3.33 7.29
CA GLY A 190 11.83 -2.74 8.44
C GLY A 190 12.11 -1.25 8.28
N TYR A 191 12.47 -0.80 7.07
CA TYR A 191 12.78 0.60 6.78
C TYR A 191 11.54 1.50 6.73
N ILE A 192 10.45 1.05 6.10
CA ILE A 192 9.21 1.85 5.90
C ILE A 192 8.53 2.18 7.24
N GLY A 193 8.98 1.58 8.33
CA GLY A 193 8.62 2.06 9.65
C GLY A 193 7.32 1.44 10.13
N PHE A 194 7.31 0.12 10.16
CA PHE A 194 6.51 -0.61 11.13
C PHE A 194 6.86 -0.25 12.60
N LYS A 195 7.77 0.69 12.89
CA LYS A 195 8.21 1.03 14.26
C LYS A 195 7.07 1.18 15.29
N PRO A 196 5.90 1.78 15.03
CA PRO A 196 4.84 1.84 16.03
C PRO A 196 4.18 0.48 16.35
N LEU A 197 4.08 -0.44 15.38
CA LEU A 197 3.54 -1.80 15.56
C LEU A 197 4.62 -2.86 15.88
N LEU A 198 5.88 -2.63 15.49
CA LEU A 198 7.07 -3.46 15.78
C LEU A 198 7.76 -3.05 17.10
N LEU A 199 7.17 -2.21 17.95
CA LEU A 199 7.73 -1.90 19.28
C LEU A 199 7.97 -3.15 20.15
N SER A 200 7.40 -4.32 19.79
CA SER A 200 7.69 -5.62 20.41
C SER A 200 8.69 -6.51 19.65
N PHE A 201 9.12 -6.14 18.45
CA PHE A 201 9.99 -6.96 17.61
C PHE A 201 11.33 -6.25 17.39
N SER A 202 12.17 -6.34 18.41
CA SER A 202 13.58 -5.99 18.33
C SER A 202 14.31 -7.00 17.42
N SER A 203 14.92 -6.51 16.35
CA SER A 203 16.11 -7.10 15.69
C SER A 203 16.09 -8.56 15.23
N ALA A 204 14.95 -9.25 15.18
CA ALA A 204 14.88 -10.62 14.71
C ALA A 204 14.44 -10.67 13.23
N THR A 205 15.17 -11.44 12.42
CA THR A 205 14.67 -11.95 11.13
C THR A 205 13.32 -12.63 11.34
N PHE A 206 12.36 -12.35 10.47
CA PHE A 206 11.08 -13.05 10.45
C PHE A 206 11.29 -14.55 10.30
N PRO A 207 10.55 -15.39 11.03
CA PRO A 207 10.61 -16.84 10.87
C PRO A 207 10.37 -17.23 9.41
N ARG A 208 11.06 -18.28 8.97
CA ARG A 208 10.91 -18.88 7.64
C ARG A 208 10.50 -20.32 7.83
N LEU A 209 9.33 -20.68 7.32
CA LEU A 209 8.79 -22.03 7.34
C LEU A 209 8.69 -22.50 5.90
N SER A 210 9.13 -23.71 5.59
CA SER A 210 8.70 -24.37 4.36
C SER A 210 7.20 -24.67 4.41
N PHE A 211 6.56 -24.80 3.25
CA PHE A 211 5.16 -25.17 3.18
C PHE A 211 4.87 -26.50 3.91
N VAL A 212 5.83 -27.43 3.88
CA VAL A 212 5.75 -28.71 4.60
C VAL A 212 5.75 -28.50 6.12
N GLU A 213 6.61 -27.63 6.63
CA GLU A 213 6.65 -27.29 8.06
C GLU A 213 5.39 -26.54 8.50
N ALA A 214 4.95 -25.57 7.69
CA ALA A 214 3.70 -24.84 7.92
C ALA A 214 2.51 -25.80 7.99
N LYS A 215 2.44 -26.78 7.07
CA LYS A 215 1.41 -27.81 7.08
C LYS A 215 1.47 -28.66 8.36
N SER A 216 2.65 -29.10 8.78
CA SER A 216 2.83 -29.88 10.01
C SER A 216 2.42 -29.10 11.27
N ILE A 217 2.63 -27.79 11.32
CA ILE A 217 2.17 -26.93 12.42
C ILE A 217 0.64 -26.89 12.46
N LEU A 218 0.00 -26.64 11.32
CA LEU A 218 -1.45 -26.55 11.19
C LEU A 218 -2.15 -27.89 11.45
N ASP A 219 -1.60 -29.00 10.96
CA ASP A 219 -2.11 -30.35 11.25
C ASP A 219 -2.13 -30.63 12.77
N ARG A 220 -1.09 -30.19 13.50
CA ARG A 220 -1.04 -30.28 14.97
C ARG A 220 -2.06 -29.39 15.69
N GLN A 221 -2.54 -28.34 15.04
CA GLN A 221 -3.60 -27.47 15.54
C GLN A 221 -5.01 -27.98 15.16
N GLY A 222 -5.10 -29.07 14.41
CA GLY A 222 -6.37 -29.67 13.97
C GLY A 222 -7.00 -28.99 12.75
N GLU A 223 -6.24 -28.20 12.00
CA GLU A 223 -6.71 -27.55 10.77
C GLU A 223 -6.79 -28.55 9.59
N CYS A 224 -7.82 -28.43 8.76
CA CYS A 224 -8.04 -29.31 7.61
C CYS A 224 -7.59 -28.66 6.29
N PHE A 225 -6.90 -29.41 5.44
CA PHE A 225 -6.39 -28.91 4.15
C PHE A 225 -7.34 -29.22 3.00
N SER A 226 -7.69 -28.19 2.23
CA SER A 226 -8.57 -28.28 1.05
C SER A 226 -7.85 -28.59 -0.26
N GLY A 227 -6.50 -28.58 -0.26
CA GLY A 227 -5.65 -28.85 -1.42
C GLY A 227 -5.41 -27.66 -2.36
N LYS A 228 -5.96 -26.47 -2.09
CA LYS A 228 -5.80 -25.24 -2.89
C LYS A 228 -5.05 -24.15 -2.12
N GLY A 229 -3.80 -24.42 -1.75
CA GLY A 229 -2.99 -23.50 -0.96
C GLY A 229 -3.44 -23.36 0.50
N LEU A 230 -2.93 -22.32 1.17
CA LEU A 230 -3.34 -21.96 2.53
C LEU A 230 -4.61 -21.10 2.49
N THR A 231 -5.56 -21.40 3.35
CA THR A 231 -6.69 -20.50 3.58
C THR A 231 -6.28 -19.33 4.46
N LYS A 232 -7.04 -18.23 4.39
CA LYS A 232 -6.78 -17.05 5.23
C LYS A 232 -6.77 -17.37 6.74
N GLN A 233 -7.61 -18.28 7.20
CA GLN A 233 -7.60 -18.72 8.61
C GLN A 233 -6.26 -19.39 8.98
N GLN A 234 -5.78 -20.27 8.10
CA GLN A 234 -4.50 -20.96 8.28
C GLN A 234 -3.31 -20.00 8.22
N GLU A 235 -3.33 -19.01 7.32
CA GLU A 235 -2.31 -17.95 7.28
C GLU A 235 -2.22 -17.19 8.61
N LEU A 236 -3.37 -16.79 9.16
CA LEU A 236 -3.42 -16.06 10.43
C LEU A 236 -2.99 -16.93 11.62
N ALA A 237 -3.35 -18.22 11.62
CA ALA A 237 -2.92 -19.17 12.65
C ALA A 237 -1.40 -19.37 12.67
N LEU A 238 -0.74 -19.37 11.50
CA LEU A 238 0.73 -19.43 11.40
C LEU A 238 1.40 -18.17 11.96
N VAL A 239 0.85 -16.99 11.66
CA VAL A 239 1.35 -15.72 12.21
C VAL A 239 1.16 -15.69 13.73
N GLU A 240 0.02 -16.15 14.25
CA GLU A 240 -0.25 -16.26 15.69
C GLU A 240 0.71 -17.23 16.38
N TYR A 241 0.97 -18.39 15.75
CA TYR A 241 1.94 -19.37 16.23
C TYR A 241 3.36 -18.79 16.33
N CYS A 242 3.80 -18.10 15.27
CA CYS A 242 5.12 -17.46 15.20
C CYS A 242 5.20 -16.17 16.03
N LYS A 243 4.05 -15.66 16.49
CA LYS A 243 3.87 -14.37 17.15
C LYS A 243 4.52 -13.22 16.38
N SER A 244 4.67 -13.34 15.07
CA SER A 244 5.39 -12.38 14.21
C SER A 244 5.02 -12.63 12.75
N PRO A 245 5.23 -11.63 11.85
CA PRO A 245 5.18 -11.91 10.42
C PRO A 245 6.08 -13.09 10.08
N VAL A 246 5.64 -13.97 9.19
CA VAL A 246 6.32 -15.23 8.88
C VAL A 246 6.35 -15.45 7.37
N PHE A 247 7.51 -15.85 6.86
CA PHE A 247 7.62 -16.34 5.50
C PHE A 247 7.18 -17.81 5.45
N VAL A 248 6.26 -18.13 4.56
CA VAL A 248 6.03 -19.50 4.11
C VAL A 248 6.70 -19.65 2.76
N THR A 249 7.57 -20.63 2.60
CA THR A 249 8.43 -20.83 1.43
C THR A 249 8.17 -22.19 0.78
N HIS A 250 8.65 -22.41 -0.45
CA HIS A 250 8.67 -23.73 -1.10
C HIS A 250 7.28 -24.37 -1.25
N PHE A 251 6.34 -23.64 -1.85
CA PHE A 251 5.01 -24.19 -2.14
C PHE A 251 5.04 -25.22 -3.26
N PRO A 252 4.07 -26.16 -3.30
CA PRO A 252 3.95 -27.12 -4.40
C PRO A 252 3.88 -26.40 -5.75
N HIS A 253 4.70 -26.81 -6.71
CA HIS A 253 4.80 -26.10 -8.00
C HIS A 253 3.47 -26.08 -8.77
N SER A 254 2.58 -27.05 -8.52
CA SER A 254 1.27 -27.18 -9.17
C SER A 254 0.26 -26.11 -8.76
N GLN A 255 0.54 -25.38 -7.68
CA GLN A 255 -0.31 -24.31 -7.15
C GLN A 255 0.29 -22.92 -7.40
N ARG A 256 1.34 -22.84 -8.21
CA ARG A 256 2.15 -21.64 -8.38
C ARG A 256 2.34 -21.31 -9.87
N ALA A 257 2.71 -20.06 -10.14
CA ALA A 257 2.82 -19.56 -11.51
C ALA A 257 3.96 -20.24 -12.28
N PHE A 258 3.79 -20.35 -13.60
CA PHE A 258 4.71 -21.07 -14.48
C PHE A 258 6.14 -20.51 -14.47
N TYR A 259 6.30 -19.20 -14.19
CA TYR A 259 7.59 -18.51 -14.23
C TYR A 259 8.46 -18.77 -12.99
N MET A 260 7.92 -19.40 -11.94
CA MET A 260 8.66 -19.65 -10.72
C MET A 260 9.67 -20.78 -10.94
N ARG A 261 10.93 -20.58 -10.52
CA ARG A 261 11.96 -21.64 -10.56
C ARG A 261 11.50 -22.82 -9.71
N ARG A 262 11.75 -24.04 -10.16
CA ARG A 262 11.46 -25.25 -9.37
C ARG A 262 12.66 -25.61 -8.49
N THR A 263 12.39 -26.24 -7.35
CA THR A 263 13.41 -26.87 -6.53
C THR A 263 14.12 -27.99 -7.32
N PRO A 264 15.35 -28.39 -6.95
CA PRO A 264 16.09 -29.42 -7.69
C PRO A 264 15.39 -30.78 -7.82
N ASP A 265 14.51 -31.12 -6.86
CA ASP A 265 13.68 -32.33 -6.89
C ASP A 265 12.42 -32.19 -7.78
N GLY A 266 12.16 -30.99 -8.30
CA GLY A 266 11.02 -30.64 -9.15
C GLY A 266 9.68 -30.56 -8.42
N ALA A 267 9.62 -30.83 -7.12
CA ALA A 267 8.35 -30.97 -6.39
C ALA A 267 7.73 -29.62 -5.99
N ASN A 268 8.57 -28.64 -5.63
CA ASN A 268 8.16 -27.34 -5.13
C ASN A 268 8.68 -26.20 -6.02
N ALA A 269 8.12 -25.02 -5.84
CA ALA A 269 8.62 -23.79 -6.44
C ALA A 269 9.48 -23.02 -5.43
N GLU A 270 10.56 -22.42 -5.90
CA GLU A 270 11.43 -21.48 -5.17
C GLU A 270 10.69 -20.14 -4.99
N CYS A 271 9.68 -20.14 -4.12
CA CYS A 271 8.79 -19.02 -3.88
C CYS A 271 8.50 -18.83 -2.40
N PHE A 272 7.95 -17.66 -2.05
CA PHE A 272 7.49 -17.37 -0.70
C PHE A 272 6.26 -16.47 -0.70
N ASP A 273 5.49 -16.59 0.37
CA ASP A 273 4.50 -15.62 0.81
C ASP A 273 4.91 -15.11 2.20
N LEU A 274 4.97 -13.79 2.40
CA LEU A 274 5.12 -13.18 3.72
C LEU A 274 3.72 -12.92 4.30
N LEU A 275 3.44 -13.57 5.42
CA LEU A 275 2.16 -13.47 6.11
C LEU A 275 2.21 -12.43 7.22
N SER A 276 1.15 -11.62 7.33
CA SER A 276 0.92 -10.62 8.36
C SER A 276 -0.36 -10.90 9.13
N GLY A 277 -0.41 -10.49 10.39
CA GLY A 277 -1.54 -10.80 11.29
C GLY A 277 -2.84 -10.08 10.96
N VAL A 278 -2.82 -9.09 10.06
CA VAL A 278 -4.02 -8.34 9.65
C VAL A 278 -4.54 -8.86 8.32
N VAL A 279 -3.66 -8.98 7.33
CA VAL A 279 -4.03 -9.25 5.94
C VAL A 279 -3.62 -10.62 5.44
N GLY A 280 -3.06 -11.50 6.29
CA GLY A 280 -2.54 -12.78 5.80
C GLY A 280 -1.41 -12.52 4.82
N GLU A 281 -1.48 -13.07 3.61
CA GLU A 281 -0.52 -12.74 2.54
C GLU A 281 -0.39 -11.22 2.29
N LEU A 282 0.80 -10.68 2.59
CA LEU A 282 1.18 -9.28 2.41
C LEU A 282 2.15 -9.11 1.23
N VAL A 283 3.09 -10.05 1.06
CA VAL A 283 4.08 -10.04 -0.01
C VAL A 283 4.14 -11.42 -0.64
N GLY A 284 4.10 -11.49 -1.97
CA GLY A 284 4.37 -12.72 -2.72
C GLY A 284 5.65 -12.55 -3.54
N GLY A 285 6.49 -13.57 -3.59
CA GLY A 285 7.76 -13.50 -4.33
C GLY A 285 8.30 -14.86 -4.75
N SER A 286 9.24 -14.84 -5.69
CA SER A 286 9.89 -16.05 -6.19
C SER A 286 11.25 -15.78 -6.82
N LEU A 287 12.06 -16.83 -6.92
CA LEU A 287 13.07 -16.92 -7.97
C LEU A 287 12.39 -17.19 -9.32
N ARG A 288 13.01 -16.71 -10.39
CA ARG A 288 12.51 -16.88 -11.76
C ARG A 288 13.19 -18.04 -12.44
N GLU A 289 12.42 -18.80 -13.22
CA GLU A 289 12.98 -19.85 -14.06
C GLU A 289 13.93 -19.25 -15.08
N ASN A 290 15.14 -19.82 -15.14
CA ASN A 290 16.25 -19.34 -15.95
C ASN A 290 16.52 -20.27 -17.14
N ASP A 291 16.06 -21.52 -17.13
CA ASP A 291 16.20 -22.41 -18.28
C ASP A 291 15.06 -22.16 -19.29
N PRO A 292 15.37 -21.72 -20.52
CA PRO A 292 14.36 -21.49 -21.56
C PRO A 292 13.63 -22.77 -21.97
N ASN A 293 14.28 -23.94 -21.90
CA ASN A 293 13.65 -25.22 -22.27
C ASN A 293 12.63 -25.65 -21.22
N GLU A 294 12.93 -25.44 -19.94
CA GLU A 294 12.00 -25.67 -18.83
C GLU A 294 10.79 -24.72 -18.92
N LEU A 295 10.97 -23.47 -19.33
CA LEU A 295 9.84 -22.58 -19.60
C LEU A 295 9.00 -23.08 -20.78
N ARG A 296 9.64 -23.46 -21.91
CA ARG A 296 8.91 -24.00 -23.08
C ARG A 296 8.10 -25.24 -22.73
N SER A 297 8.62 -26.12 -21.87
CA SER A 297 7.93 -27.35 -21.46
C SER A 297 6.66 -27.10 -20.64
N ARG A 298 6.54 -25.93 -19.99
CA ARG A 298 5.40 -25.54 -19.14
C ARG A 298 4.19 -25.03 -19.90
N ASN A 299 4.26 -24.94 -21.23
CA ASN A 299 3.16 -24.49 -22.10
C ASN A 299 2.58 -23.13 -21.65
N CYS A 300 3.44 -22.12 -21.52
CA CYS A 300 3.15 -20.81 -20.91
C CYS A 300 2.05 -19.97 -21.61
N GLY A 301 1.44 -20.47 -22.68
CA GLY A 301 0.44 -19.76 -23.47
C GLY A 301 1.00 -19.17 -24.77
N PRO A 302 0.14 -18.75 -25.70
CA PRO A 302 0.57 -18.11 -26.94
C PRO A 302 1.21 -16.75 -26.63
N SER A 303 2.22 -16.33 -27.40
CA SER A 303 2.81 -14.99 -27.37
C SER A 303 3.77 -14.64 -26.21
N LEU A 304 4.37 -15.64 -25.54
CA LEU A 304 5.43 -15.44 -24.54
C LEU A 304 6.85 -15.71 -25.05
N ASP A 305 7.05 -15.83 -26.37
CA ASP A 305 8.39 -16.02 -26.95
C ASP A 305 9.37 -14.92 -26.52
N TRP A 306 8.91 -13.67 -26.45
CA TRP A 306 9.73 -12.56 -25.97
C TRP A 306 10.25 -12.76 -24.54
N TYR A 307 9.45 -13.39 -23.66
CA TYR A 307 9.79 -13.64 -22.25
C TYR A 307 10.81 -14.77 -22.12
N ILE A 308 10.70 -15.80 -22.97
CA ILE A 308 11.66 -16.90 -23.07
C ILE A 308 12.97 -16.40 -23.68
N ASN A 309 12.89 -15.57 -24.72
CA ASN A 309 14.06 -14.99 -25.40
C ASN A 309 14.94 -14.18 -24.45
N LEU A 310 14.40 -13.60 -23.37
CA LEU A 310 15.21 -12.96 -22.32
C LEU A 310 16.26 -13.92 -21.75
N ARG A 311 15.90 -15.19 -21.51
CA ARG A 311 16.81 -16.21 -20.98
C ARG A 311 17.86 -16.62 -22.00
N GLU A 312 17.46 -16.74 -23.26
CA GLU A 312 18.37 -17.04 -24.38
C GLU A 312 19.36 -15.90 -24.64
N GLN A 313 18.99 -14.66 -24.28
CA GLN A 313 19.82 -13.46 -24.41
C GLN A 313 20.65 -13.15 -23.15
N GLY A 314 20.88 -14.15 -22.29
CA GLY A 314 21.79 -14.02 -21.16
C GLY A 314 21.21 -13.26 -19.96
N GLN A 315 19.88 -13.29 -19.77
CA GLN A 315 19.28 -12.82 -18.52
C GLN A 315 19.92 -13.57 -17.33
N PRO A 316 20.48 -12.87 -16.34
CA PRO A 316 21.05 -13.52 -15.17
C PRO A 316 19.94 -14.16 -14.33
N PRO A 317 20.27 -15.14 -13.46
CA PRO A 317 19.36 -15.58 -12.42
C PRO A 317 18.71 -14.39 -11.71
N SER A 318 17.38 -14.41 -11.55
CA SER A 318 16.67 -13.30 -10.93
C SER A 318 15.64 -13.79 -9.94
N GLY A 319 15.29 -12.89 -9.04
CA GLY A 319 14.16 -13.04 -8.14
C GLY A 319 13.45 -11.71 -7.97
N GLY A 320 12.20 -11.80 -7.54
CA GLY A 320 11.40 -10.61 -7.31
C GLY A 320 10.21 -10.85 -6.42
N PHE A 321 9.56 -9.77 -6.03
CA PHE A 321 8.41 -9.78 -5.15
C PHE A 321 7.45 -8.63 -5.46
N GLY A 322 6.19 -8.81 -5.08
CA GLY A 322 5.15 -7.80 -5.16
C GLY A 322 4.54 -7.54 -3.78
N ILE A 323 4.31 -6.27 -3.46
CA ILE A 323 3.61 -5.81 -2.26
C ILE A 323 2.35 -5.05 -2.70
N GLY A 324 1.18 -5.52 -2.27
CA GLY A 324 -0.05 -4.75 -2.42
C GLY A 324 -0.05 -3.56 -1.47
N ILE A 325 0.03 -2.33 -1.99
CA ILE A 325 0.16 -1.11 -1.18
C ILE A 325 -1.04 -0.96 -0.25
N GLU A 326 -2.25 -1.24 -0.72
CA GLU A 326 -3.46 -1.14 0.09
C GLU A 326 -3.46 -2.16 1.25
N ARG A 327 -2.98 -3.39 1.03
CA ARG A 327 -2.81 -4.41 2.09
C ARG A 327 -1.69 -4.03 3.06
N PHE A 328 -0.63 -3.41 2.57
CA PHE A 328 0.43 -2.85 3.40
C PHE A 328 -0.10 -1.74 4.31
N LEU A 329 -0.89 -0.81 3.77
CA LEU A 329 -1.56 0.24 4.56
C LEU A 329 -2.56 -0.34 5.57
N GLN A 330 -3.32 -1.39 5.21
CA GLN A 330 -4.18 -2.08 6.18
C GLN A 330 -3.39 -2.59 7.38
N THR A 331 -2.25 -3.22 7.12
CA THR A 331 -1.39 -3.77 8.18
C THR A 331 -0.75 -2.65 9.01
N LEU A 332 -0.22 -1.61 8.36
CA LEU A 332 0.48 -0.51 9.01
C LEU A 332 -0.43 0.35 9.90
N LEU A 333 -1.66 0.60 9.44
CA LEU A 333 -2.60 1.50 10.09
C LEU A 333 -3.70 0.77 10.88
N GLY A 334 -3.71 -0.57 10.88
CA GLY A 334 -4.74 -1.37 11.53
C GLY A 334 -6.12 -1.19 10.91
N ILE A 335 -6.19 -0.90 9.60
CA ILE A 335 -7.46 -0.64 8.91
C ILE A 335 -8.14 -1.97 8.54
N PRO A 336 -9.35 -2.24 9.06
CA PRO A 336 -10.00 -3.55 8.91
C PRO A 336 -10.50 -3.84 7.49
N ASN A 337 -10.77 -2.81 6.69
CA ASN A 337 -11.31 -2.93 5.34
C ASN A 337 -10.39 -2.25 4.32
N ILE A 338 -9.96 -3.01 3.31
CA ILE A 338 -9.06 -2.51 2.26
C ILE A 338 -9.66 -1.33 1.48
N ARG A 339 -10.97 -1.18 1.50
CA ARG A 339 -11.65 -0.06 0.82
C ARG A 339 -11.38 1.29 1.49
N ASP A 340 -10.99 1.29 2.77
CA ASP A 340 -10.69 2.49 3.52
C ASP A 340 -9.20 2.90 3.40
N THR A 341 -8.39 2.14 2.66
CA THR A 341 -6.97 2.46 2.41
C THR A 341 -6.75 3.17 1.07
N VAL A 342 -7.78 3.32 0.25
CA VAL A 342 -7.75 3.99 -1.05
C VAL A 342 -8.89 5.02 -1.14
N ALA A 343 -8.68 6.11 -1.88
CA ALA A 343 -9.65 7.22 -1.97
C ALA A 343 -10.97 6.81 -2.61
N PHE A 344 -10.87 6.04 -3.70
CA PHE A 344 -11.99 5.67 -4.55
C PHE A 344 -11.90 4.17 -4.87
N PRO A 345 -12.23 3.30 -3.90
CA PRO A 345 -12.12 1.86 -4.09
C PRO A 345 -12.95 1.36 -5.28
N ARG A 346 -12.41 0.39 -6.01
CA ARG A 346 -13.10 -0.35 -7.09
C ARG A 346 -13.23 -1.81 -6.68
N TRP A 347 -14.43 -2.39 -6.77
CA TRP A 347 -14.67 -3.81 -6.47
C TRP A 347 -15.89 -4.34 -7.24
N CYS A 348 -16.05 -5.67 -7.27
CA CYS A 348 -17.14 -6.29 -8.03
C CYS A 348 -18.54 -5.90 -7.48
N HIS A 349 -19.56 -5.82 -8.35
CA HIS A 349 -20.97 -5.52 -8.01
C HIS A 349 -21.32 -4.10 -7.47
N ARG A 350 -20.38 -3.18 -7.20
CA ARG A 350 -20.70 -1.76 -6.97
C ARG A 350 -19.73 -0.81 -7.69
N HIS A 351 -20.17 -0.44 -8.90
CA HIS A 351 -19.93 0.77 -9.68
C HIS A 351 -18.66 1.61 -9.44
N CYS A 352 -17.98 1.88 -10.57
CA CYS A 352 -17.59 3.23 -10.98
C CYS A 352 -18.82 4.18 -10.94
N ASN A 353 -19.34 4.49 -9.75
CA ASN A 353 -20.34 5.53 -9.53
C ASN A 353 -19.59 6.84 -9.29
N LEU A 354 -18.60 7.12 -10.14
CA LEU A 354 -18.32 8.48 -10.52
C LEU A 354 -19.57 8.92 -11.30
N GLN A 355 -20.61 9.33 -10.58
CA GLN A 355 -21.38 10.46 -11.09
C GLN A 355 -20.31 11.51 -11.32
N CYS A 356 -19.99 11.76 -12.60
CA CYS A 356 -19.32 12.98 -12.99
C CYS A 356 -20.02 14.08 -12.21
N ILE A 357 -19.30 14.70 -11.28
CA ILE A 357 -19.67 16.00 -10.77
C ILE A 357 -19.52 16.89 -12.00
N VAL A 358 -20.58 16.99 -12.80
CA VAL A 358 -20.73 17.96 -13.88
C VAL A 358 -21.01 19.31 -13.26
#